data_AF-A0A4Y9EL32-F1
#
_entry.id   AF-A0A4Y9EL32-F1
#
_cell.length_a   1.000
_cell.length_b   1.000
_cell.length_c   1.000
_cell.angle_alpha   90.00
_cell.angle_beta   90.00
_cell.angle_gamma   90.00
#
_symmetry.space_group_name_H-M   'P 1'
#
loop_
_entity.id
_entity.type
_entity.pdbx_description
1 polymer ?
#
loop_
_entity_poly.entity_id
_entity_poly.type
_entity_poly.pdbx_seq_one_letter_code
_entity_poly.pdbx_strand_id
1 'polypeptide(L)'
;MFWLLVRRDLALALRRPAALALPVVFFVLAAALFPFAVGPDGKLLLGIAPGVLWVAALLAALLPVETLVAPDVADGTLDQLVTRGLALETFAAARLVAHWLGFALPLLVALPVAGVLLGTPALAPLAIGLLIGTPALAALALLAACLTAGLRGGGALAGLIVLPLALPILIFGVGVGQPGGLQLLGAATLVIVAVTPFAAAAALRSGME
;
A
#
# COMPACT_ATOMS: atom_id res chain seq x y z
N MET A 1 19.71 14.50 1.84
CA MET A 1 19.05 14.20 0.55
C MET A 1 17.75 13.42 0.72
N PHE A 2 17.76 12.25 1.39
CA PHE A 2 16.57 11.42 1.65
C PHE A 2 15.30 12.20 2.09
N TRP A 3 15.38 12.96 3.19
CA TRP A 3 14.21 13.71 3.69
C TRP A 3 13.70 14.80 2.74
N LEU A 4 14.56 15.33 1.87
CA LEU A 4 14.13 16.29 0.84
C LEU A 4 13.28 15.60 -0.23
N LEU A 5 13.64 14.37 -0.62
CA LEU A 5 12.83 13.56 -1.53
C LEU A 5 11.49 13.19 -0.91
N VAL A 6 11.48 12.73 0.36
CA VAL A 6 10.22 12.43 1.08
C VAL A 6 9.30 13.65 1.09
N ARG A 7 9.83 14.84 1.43
CA ARG A 7 9.05 16.09 1.43
C ARG A 7 8.55 16.47 0.04
N ARG A 8 9.37 16.30 -0.99
CA ARG A 8 8.98 16.54 -2.39
C ARG A 8 7.82 15.64 -2.78
N ASP A 9 7.95 14.34 -2.56
CA ASP A 9 6.97 13.34 -2.97
C ASP A 9 5.64 13.51 -2.24
N LEU A 10 5.70 13.79 -0.92
CA LEU A 10 4.50 14.10 -0.15
C LEU A 10 3.83 15.40 -0.63
N ALA A 11 4.62 16.43 -0.93
CA ALA A 11 4.08 17.68 -1.47
C ALA A 11 3.44 17.49 -2.86
N LEU A 12 4.01 16.64 -3.71
CA LEU A 12 3.43 16.28 -5.01
C LEU A 12 2.11 15.52 -4.83
N ALA A 13 2.06 14.57 -3.88
CA ALA A 13 0.84 13.84 -3.57
C ALA A 13 -0.28 14.77 -3.07
N LEU A 14 0.05 15.70 -2.17
CA LEU A 14 -0.92 16.67 -1.62
C LEU A 14 -1.47 17.64 -2.66
N ARG A 15 -0.73 17.92 -3.74
CA ARG A 15 -1.20 18.75 -4.87
C ARG A 15 -2.22 18.03 -5.76
N ARG A 16 -2.39 16.72 -5.59
CA ARG A 16 -3.34 15.89 -6.35
C ARG A 16 -4.34 15.24 -5.37
N PRO A 17 -5.27 16.02 -4.78
CA PRO A 17 -6.15 15.51 -3.73
C PRO A 17 -7.01 14.32 -4.19
N ALA A 18 -7.39 14.28 -5.48
CA ALA A 18 -8.10 13.14 -6.05
C ALA A 18 -7.29 11.83 -5.97
N ALA A 19 -5.97 11.89 -6.16
CA ALA A 19 -5.10 10.71 -6.10
C ALA A 19 -4.94 10.17 -4.67
N LEU A 20 -5.03 11.05 -3.66
CA LEU A 20 -5.03 10.67 -2.25
C LEU A 20 -6.41 10.18 -1.78
N ALA A 21 -7.48 10.81 -2.25
CA ALA A 21 -8.84 10.48 -1.86
C ALA A 21 -9.32 9.13 -2.44
N LEU A 22 -8.92 8.82 -3.68
CA LEU A 22 -9.44 7.66 -4.40
C LEU A 22 -9.19 6.31 -3.67
N PRO A 23 -7.99 5.98 -3.16
CA PRO A 23 -7.78 4.77 -2.36
C PRO A 23 -8.64 4.71 -1.09
N VAL A 24 -8.83 5.85 -0.42
CA VAL A 24 -9.60 5.94 0.82
C VAL A 24 -11.08 5.73 0.55
N VAL A 25 -11.61 6.39 -0.49
CA VAL A 25 -13.00 6.20 -0.94
C VAL A 25 -13.21 4.76 -1.36
N PHE A 26 -12.29 4.17 -2.13
CA PHE A 26 -12.37 2.77 -2.52
C PHE A 26 -12.39 1.83 -1.31
N PHE A 27 -11.54 2.06 -0.31
CA PHE A 27 -11.52 1.27 0.92
C PHE A 27 -12.87 1.30 1.65
N VAL A 28 -13.46 2.48 1.82
CA VAL A 28 -14.79 2.65 2.46
C VAL A 28 -15.89 2.03 1.61
N LEU A 29 -15.87 2.23 0.29
CA LEU A 29 -16.86 1.64 -0.61
C LEU A 29 -16.78 0.12 -0.63
N ALA A 30 -15.58 -0.45 -0.67
CA ALA A 30 -15.40 -1.89 -0.57
C ALA A 30 -16.00 -2.42 0.73
N ALA A 31 -15.71 -1.80 1.88
CA ALA A 31 -16.33 -2.18 3.15
C ALA A 31 -17.87 -2.02 3.15
N ALA A 32 -18.40 -0.98 2.51
CA ALA A 32 -19.84 -0.74 2.39
C ALA A 32 -20.56 -1.78 1.52
N LEU A 33 -19.90 -2.33 0.50
CA LEU A 33 -20.50 -3.30 -0.43
C LEU A 33 -20.68 -4.70 0.18
N PHE A 34 -19.84 -5.10 1.14
CA PHE A 34 -19.90 -6.44 1.73
C PHE A 34 -21.22 -6.74 2.46
N PRO A 35 -21.78 -5.85 3.29
CA PRO A 35 -23.10 -6.04 3.89
C PRO A 35 -24.21 -6.28 2.87
N PHE A 36 -24.16 -5.66 1.68
CA PHE A 36 -25.13 -5.91 0.62
C PHE A 36 -24.98 -7.29 -0.02
N ALA A 37 -23.76 -7.79 -0.14
CA ALA A 37 -23.48 -9.11 -0.72
C ALA A 37 -23.82 -10.26 0.23
N VAL A 38 -23.58 -10.07 1.53
CA VAL A 38 -23.76 -11.09 2.56
C VAL A 38 -25.18 -11.08 3.15
N GLY A 39 -25.78 -9.89 3.27
CA GLY A 39 -27.04 -9.68 3.98
C GLY A 39 -26.86 -9.24 5.44
N PRO A 40 -27.96 -8.97 6.15
CA PRO A 40 -27.95 -8.29 7.46
C PRO A 40 -27.56 -9.19 8.65
N ASP A 41 -26.94 -10.35 8.44
CA ASP A 41 -26.49 -11.22 9.54
C ASP A 41 -25.27 -10.61 10.24
N GLY A 42 -25.53 -9.90 11.35
CA GLY A 42 -24.49 -9.23 12.12
C GLY A 42 -23.40 -10.18 12.66
N LYS A 43 -23.72 -11.44 12.98
CA LYS A 43 -22.70 -12.39 13.46
C LYS A 43 -21.75 -12.78 12.33
N LEU A 44 -22.30 -13.02 11.14
CA LEU A 44 -21.51 -13.33 9.96
C LEU A 44 -20.63 -12.13 9.58
N LEU A 45 -21.20 -10.92 9.53
CA LEU A 45 -20.48 -9.68 9.21
C LEU A 45 -19.32 -9.43 10.18
N LEU A 46 -19.55 -9.61 11.48
CA LEU A 46 -18.51 -9.51 12.51
C LEU A 46 -17.37 -10.52 12.29
N GLY A 47 -17.71 -11.76 11.91
CA GLY A 47 -16.72 -12.81 11.67
C GLY A 47 -15.81 -12.52 10.47
N ILE A 48 -16.33 -11.90 9.42
CA ILE A 48 -15.57 -11.61 8.19
C ILE A 48 -14.93 -10.22 8.17
N ALA A 49 -15.35 -9.31 9.05
CA ALA A 49 -14.94 -7.90 9.02
C ALA A 49 -13.42 -7.68 8.95
N PRO A 50 -12.56 -8.38 9.75
CA PRO A 50 -11.12 -8.23 9.64
C PRO A 50 -10.60 -8.59 8.24
N GLY A 51 -11.08 -9.70 7.66
CA GLY A 51 -10.71 -10.14 6.32
C GLY A 51 -11.13 -9.14 5.25
N VAL A 52 -12.37 -8.66 5.32
CA VAL A 52 -12.91 -7.64 4.42
C VAL A 52 -12.05 -6.37 4.44
N LEU A 53 -11.70 -5.87 5.63
CA LEU A 53 -10.94 -4.64 5.76
C LEU A 53 -9.49 -4.80 5.29
N TRP A 54 -8.86 -5.95 5.50
CA TRP A 54 -7.54 -6.24 4.95
C TRP A 54 -7.53 -6.36 3.43
N VAL A 55 -8.53 -7.04 2.84
CA VAL A 55 -8.68 -7.12 1.38
C VAL A 55 -8.98 -5.75 0.79
N ALA A 56 -9.86 -4.96 1.40
CA ALA A 56 -10.14 -3.60 0.98
C ALA A 56 -8.88 -2.72 1.02
N ALA A 57 -8.04 -2.86 2.05
CA ALA A 57 -6.78 -2.12 2.16
C ALA A 57 -5.75 -2.55 1.10
N LEU A 58 -5.65 -3.84 0.79
CA LEU A 58 -4.81 -4.35 -0.30
C LEU A 58 -5.25 -3.78 -1.65
N LEU A 59 -6.54 -3.89 -1.98
CA LEU A 59 -7.07 -3.38 -3.24
C LEU A 59 -6.89 -1.86 -3.33
N ALA A 60 -7.12 -1.13 -2.24
CA ALA A 60 -6.85 0.31 -2.16
C ALA A 60 -5.36 0.64 -2.43
N ALA A 61 -4.43 -0.18 -1.93
CA ALA A 61 -3.00 0.00 -2.15
C ALA A 61 -2.56 -0.23 -3.60
N LEU A 62 -3.36 -0.93 -4.41
CA LEU A 62 -3.06 -1.18 -5.83
C LEU A 62 -3.42 -0.01 -6.74
N LEU A 63 -4.38 0.85 -6.37
CA LEU A 63 -4.82 1.96 -7.23
C LEU A 63 -3.69 2.94 -7.61
N PRO A 64 -2.79 3.34 -6.70
CA PRO A 64 -1.76 4.34 -7.04
C PRO A 64 -0.61 3.81 -7.89
N VAL A 65 -0.51 2.48 -8.12
CA VAL A 65 0.66 1.82 -8.70
C VAL A 65 1.12 2.43 -10.02
N GLU A 66 0.19 2.70 -10.95
CA GLU A 66 0.55 3.26 -12.26
C GLU A 66 1.08 4.70 -12.18
N THR A 67 0.76 5.42 -11.10
CA THR A 67 1.13 6.82 -10.93
C THR A 67 2.31 7.02 -9.98
N LEU A 68 2.77 5.95 -9.32
CA LEU A 68 3.77 6.03 -8.25
C LEU A 68 5.18 6.38 -8.77
N VAL A 69 5.53 5.83 -9.93
CA VAL A 69 6.89 5.88 -10.50
C VAL A 69 6.90 6.30 -11.96
N ALA A 70 5.93 5.82 -12.77
CA ALA A 70 5.90 6.09 -14.21
C ALA A 70 5.97 7.58 -14.58
N PRO A 71 5.37 8.54 -13.85
CA PRO A 71 5.54 9.96 -14.18
C PRO A 71 6.98 10.46 -14.08
N ASP A 72 7.74 10.05 -13.06
CA ASP A 72 9.15 10.45 -12.88
C ASP A 72 10.08 9.81 -13.93
N VAL A 73 9.68 8.65 -14.45
CA VAL A 73 10.38 7.98 -15.57
C VAL A 73 10.07 8.69 -16.88
N ALA A 74 8.79 9.02 -17.12
CA ALA A 74 8.34 9.62 -18.36
C ALA A 74 8.84 11.07 -18.57
N ASP A 75 9.01 11.85 -17.49
CA ASP A 75 9.49 13.23 -17.56
C ASP A 75 11.02 13.39 -17.38
N GLY A 76 11.75 12.28 -17.23
CA GLY A 76 13.20 12.26 -17.06
C GLY A 76 13.69 12.73 -15.67
N THR A 77 12.78 12.94 -14.71
CA THR A 77 13.16 13.29 -13.33
C THR A 77 14.08 12.24 -12.71
N LEU A 78 13.81 10.95 -12.96
CA LEU A 78 14.65 9.86 -12.46
C LEU A 78 16.08 9.96 -13.00
N ASP A 79 16.24 10.18 -14.30
CA ASP A 79 17.55 10.30 -14.97
C ASP A 79 18.36 11.48 -14.42
N GLN A 80 17.68 12.61 -14.17
CA GLN A 80 18.31 13.79 -13.57
C GLN A 80 18.80 13.51 -12.15
N LEU A 81 18.03 12.76 -11.35
CA LEU A 81 18.44 12.38 -10.00
C LEU A 81 19.65 11.45 -10.02
N VAL A 82 19.66 10.46 -10.89
CA VAL A 82 20.78 9.53 -11.06
C VAL A 82 22.05 10.27 -11.53
N THR A 83 21.91 11.17 -12.52
CA THR A 83 23.02 12.00 -13.03
C THR A 83 23.64 12.88 -11.93
N ARG A 84 22.84 13.30 -10.95
CA ARG A 84 23.31 14.05 -9.75
C ARG A 84 23.91 13.16 -8.66
N GLY A 85 24.12 11.87 -8.94
CA GLY A 85 24.73 10.90 -8.03
C GLY A 85 23.77 10.31 -7.00
N LEU A 86 22.45 10.42 -7.20
CA LEU A 86 21.48 9.85 -6.28
C LEU A 86 21.31 8.35 -6.53
N ALA A 87 21.57 7.52 -5.52
CA ALA A 87 21.32 6.09 -5.58
C ALA A 87 19.82 5.78 -5.70
N LEU A 88 19.45 4.91 -6.63
CA LEU A 88 18.05 4.52 -6.87
C LEU A 88 17.41 3.85 -5.64
N GLU A 89 18.20 3.22 -4.79
CA GLU A 89 17.78 2.67 -3.50
C GLU A 89 17.30 3.78 -2.56
N THR A 90 17.99 4.93 -2.56
CA THR A 90 17.60 6.10 -1.77
C THR A 90 16.31 6.72 -2.30
N PHE A 91 16.14 6.76 -3.63
CA PHE A 91 14.90 7.16 -4.26
C PHE A 91 13.74 6.24 -3.86
N ALA A 92 13.91 4.93 -4.00
CA ALA A 92 12.89 3.94 -3.67
C ALA A 92 12.51 3.98 -2.18
N ALA A 93 13.49 4.05 -1.27
CA ALA A 93 13.23 4.18 0.16
C ALA A 93 12.46 5.47 0.50
N ALA A 94 12.83 6.61 -0.10
CA ALA A 94 12.14 7.87 0.13
C ALA A 94 10.71 7.84 -0.42
N ARG A 95 10.53 7.27 -1.61
CA ARG A 95 9.23 7.07 -2.26
C ARG A 95 8.32 6.19 -1.42
N LEU A 96 8.84 5.10 -0.87
CA LEU A 96 8.11 4.18 0.01
C LEU A 96 7.55 4.93 1.22
N VAL A 97 8.39 5.70 1.92
CA VAL A 97 7.95 6.46 3.09
C VAL A 97 6.90 7.50 2.71
N ALA A 98 7.12 8.27 1.65
CA ALA A 98 6.16 9.27 1.20
C ALA A 98 4.82 8.65 0.77
N HIS A 99 4.87 7.53 0.04
CA HIS A 99 3.68 6.80 -0.38
C HIS A 99 2.92 6.23 0.81
N TRP A 100 3.60 5.54 1.73
CA TRP A 100 3.00 5.00 2.93
C TRP A 100 2.32 6.08 3.78
N LEU A 101 2.97 7.22 3.99
CA LEU A 101 2.37 8.34 4.72
C LEU A 101 1.15 8.92 4.00
N GLY A 102 1.21 9.06 2.68
CA GLY A 102 0.11 9.59 1.87
C GLY A 102 -1.09 8.63 1.77
N PHE A 103 -0.87 7.32 1.86
CA PHE A 103 -1.90 6.30 1.69
C PHE A 103 -2.43 5.76 3.03
N ALA A 104 -1.53 5.29 3.90
CA ALA A 104 -1.91 4.52 5.08
C ALA A 104 -2.53 5.39 6.18
N LEU A 105 -2.04 6.62 6.37
CA LEU A 105 -2.60 7.52 7.39
C LEU A 105 -4.06 7.90 7.06
N PRO A 106 -4.39 8.38 5.84
CA PRO A 106 -5.79 8.63 5.48
C PRO A 106 -6.67 7.37 5.55
N LEU A 107 -6.15 6.20 5.19
CA LEU A 107 -6.86 4.94 5.30
C LEU A 107 -7.18 4.58 6.76
N LEU A 108 -6.21 4.73 7.67
CA LEU A 108 -6.42 4.51 9.10
C LEU A 108 -7.43 5.49 9.71
N VAL A 109 -7.45 6.74 9.23
CA VAL A 109 -8.48 7.72 9.63
C VAL A 109 -9.87 7.31 9.15
N ALA A 110 -9.98 6.65 7.99
CA ALA A 110 -11.25 6.14 7.46
C ALA A 110 -11.68 4.79 8.08
N LEU A 111 -10.79 4.10 8.80
CA LEU A 111 -11.06 2.80 9.41
C LEU A 111 -12.31 2.78 10.31
N PRO A 112 -12.59 3.79 11.17
CA PRO A 112 -13.79 3.79 11.99
C PRO A 112 -15.07 3.77 11.15
N VAL A 113 -15.10 4.51 10.04
CA VAL A 113 -16.26 4.54 9.13
C VAL A 113 -16.49 3.15 8.55
N ALA A 114 -15.43 2.51 8.04
CA ALA A 114 -15.49 1.15 7.51
C ALA A 114 -15.88 0.12 8.58
N GLY A 115 -15.43 0.32 9.82
CA GLY A 115 -15.78 -0.48 10.98
C GLY A 115 -17.27 -0.43 11.34
N VAL A 116 -17.86 0.78 11.34
CA VAL A 116 -19.30 0.96 11.57
C VAL A 116 -20.12 0.26 10.49
N LEU A 117 -19.71 0.37 9.22
CA LEU A 117 -20.40 -0.28 8.09
C LEU A 117 -20.44 -1.80 8.22
N LEU A 118 -19.42 -2.41 8.83
CA LEU A 118 -19.34 -3.85 9.08
C LEU A 118 -19.84 -4.26 10.47
N GLY A 119 -20.28 -3.29 11.29
CA GLY A 119 -20.78 -3.52 12.63
C GLY A 119 -19.72 -3.96 13.66
N THR A 120 -18.42 -3.80 13.36
CA THR A 120 -17.35 -4.28 14.26
C THR A 120 -16.94 -3.24 15.32
N PRO A 121 -17.08 -3.56 16.62
CA PRO A 121 -16.64 -2.66 17.69
C PRO A 121 -15.12 -2.77 17.96
N ALA A 122 -14.47 -3.84 17.50
CA ALA A 122 -13.08 -4.16 17.82
C ALA A 122 -12.10 -3.55 16.81
N LEU A 123 -12.00 -2.22 16.80
CA LEU A 123 -11.14 -1.50 15.85
C LEU A 123 -9.67 -1.44 16.26
N ALA A 124 -9.36 -1.49 17.57
CA ALA A 124 -7.99 -1.28 18.03
C ALA A 124 -6.99 -2.34 17.52
N PRO A 125 -7.27 -3.66 17.59
CA PRO A 125 -6.36 -4.67 17.04
C PRO A 125 -6.18 -4.52 15.54
N LEU A 126 -7.25 -4.18 14.83
CA LEU A 126 -7.21 -3.97 13.38
C LEU A 126 -6.45 -2.70 13.00
N ALA A 127 -6.60 -1.62 13.74
CA ALA A 127 -5.84 -0.38 13.55
C ALA A 127 -4.34 -0.61 13.75
N ILE A 128 -3.96 -1.34 14.81
CA ILE A 128 -2.58 -1.74 15.07
C ILE A 128 -2.06 -2.63 13.94
N GLY A 129 -2.85 -3.64 13.54
CA GLY A 129 -2.52 -4.52 12.42
C GLY A 129 -2.28 -3.77 11.13
N LEU A 130 -3.22 -2.92 10.73
CA LEU A 130 -3.11 -2.11 9.51
C LEU A 130 -1.93 -1.13 9.59
N LEU A 131 -1.68 -0.50 10.75
CA LEU A 131 -0.51 0.37 10.92
C LEU A 131 0.80 -0.39 10.69
N ILE A 132 0.88 -1.65 11.12
CA ILE A 132 2.07 -2.49 10.98
C ILE A 132 2.18 -3.15 9.60
N GLY A 133 1.08 -3.56 8.97
CA GLY A 133 1.14 -4.26 7.68
C GLY A 133 0.99 -3.37 6.44
N THR A 134 0.38 -2.19 6.55
CA THR A 134 0.29 -1.25 5.41
C THR A 134 1.65 -0.76 4.89
N PRO A 135 2.75 -0.65 5.68
CA PRO A 135 4.08 -0.42 5.12
C PRO A 135 4.50 -1.52 4.14
N ALA A 136 4.15 -2.78 4.40
CA ALA A 136 4.41 -3.90 3.50
C ALA A 136 3.58 -3.78 2.22
N LEU A 137 2.30 -3.43 2.34
CA LEU A 137 1.42 -3.21 1.17
C LEU A 137 1.93 -2.06 0.29
N ALA A 138 2.36 -0.94 0.90
CA ALA A 138 2.96 0.19 0.20
C ALA A 138 4.28 -0.20 -0.49
N ALA A 139 5.08 -1.05 0.16
CA ALA A 139 6.33 -1.55 -0.37
C ALA A 139 6.11 -2.48 -1.59
N LEU A 140 5.13 -3.38 -1.52
CA LEU A 140 4.75 -4.23 -2.64
C LEU A 140 4.18 -3.40 -3.81
N ALA A 141 3.34 -2.41 -3.53
CA ALA A 141 2.81 -1.48 -4.53
C ALA A 141 3.93 -0.70 -5.25
N LEU A 142 4.93 -0.22 -4.49
CA LEU A 142 6.10 0.44 -5.06
C LEU A 142 6.95 -0.51 -5.91
N LEU A 143 7.22 -1.72 -5.41
CA LEU A 143 7.99 -2.71 -6.16
C LEU A 143 7.32 -3.02 -7.49
N ALA A 144 6.00 -3.24 -7.48
CA ALA A 144 5.22 -3.44 -8.69
C ALA A 144 5.27 -2.23 -9.63
N ALA A 145 5.11 -1.01 -9.10
CA ALA A 145 5.23 0.21 -9.88
C ALA A 145 6.58 0.33 -10.60
N CYS A 146 7.69 -0.01 -9.93
CA CYS A 146 9.02 -0.02 -10.52
C CYS A 146 9.18 -1.10 -11.60
N LEU A 147 8.68 -2.32 -11.36
CA LEU A 147 8.73 -3.42 -12.33
C LEU A 147 7.92 -3.13 -13.59
N THR A 148 6.86 -2.34 -13.48
CA THR A 148 5.94 -2.06 -14.59
C THR A 148 6.06 -0.65 -15.15
N ALA A 149 7.02 0.16 -14.68
CA ALA A 149 7.10 1.59 -15.03
C ALA A 149 7.23 1.86 -16.54
N GLY A 150 7.87 0.94 -17.29
CA GLY A 150 8.05 1.03 -18.74
C GLY A 150 6.99 0.30 -19.58
N LEU A 151 6.00 -0.34 -18.95
CA LEU A 151 5.03 -1.20 -19.64
C LEU A 151 3.70 -0.49 -19.89
N ARG A 152 3.09 -0.72 -21.05
CA ARG A 152 1.70 -0.34 -21.31
C ARG A 152 0.77 -1.28 -20.53
N GLY A 153 -0.12 -0.72 -19.71
CA GLY A 153 -1.07 -1.51 -18.89
C GLY A 153 -0.45 -2.15 -17.64
N GLY A 154 0.58 -1.50 -17.06
CA GLY A 154 1.32 -2.01 -15.90
C GLY A 154 0.45 -2.36 -14.69
N GLY A 155 -0.72 -1.73 -14.49
CA GLY A 155 -1.59 -1.97 -13.34
C GLY A 155 -2.10 -3.41 -13.23
N ALA A 156 -2.40 -4.08 -14.34
CA ALA A 156 -2.87 -5.47 -14.31
C ALA A 156 -1.76 -6.45 -13.88
N LEU A 157 -0.54 -6.24 -14.40
CA LEU A 157 0.64 -7.02 -14.03
C LEU A 157 1.03 -6.77 -12.58
N ALA A 158 0.91 -5.53 -12.12
CA ALA A 158 1.13 -5.19 -10.72
C ALA A 158 0.21 -5.97 -9.79
N GLY A 159 -1.08 -6.04 -10.09
CA GLY A 159 -2.03 -6.86 -9.33
C GLY A 159 -1.60 -8.33 -9.26
N LEU A 160 -1.21 -8.92 -10.39
CA LEU A 160 -0.76 -10.32 -10.47
C LEU A 160 0.49 -10.60 -9.61
N ILE A 161 1.43 -9.65 -9.56
CA ILE A 161 2.67 -9.78 -8.78
C ILE A 161 2.39 -9.55 -7.28
N VAL A 162 1.60 -8.54 -6.94
CA VAL A 162 1.38 -8.12 -5.55
C VAL A 162 0.48 -9.09 -4.79
N LEU A 163 -0.58 -9.61 -5.41
CA LEU A 163 -1.55 -10.48 -4.74
C LEU A 163 -0.89 -11.66 -3.99
N PRO A 164 -0.07 -12.52 -4.63
CA PRO A 164 0.54 -13.66 -3.95
C PRO A 164 1.52 -13.22 -2.86
N LEU A 165 2.27 -12.13 -3.07
CA LEU A 165 3.23 -11.60 -2.10
C LEU A 165 2.54 -10.92 -0.90
N ALA A 166 1.32 -10.42 -1.07
CA ALA A 166 0.52 -9.82 -0.02
C ALA A 166 -0.17 -10.86 0.89
N LEU A 167 -0.30 -12.12 0.45
CA LEU A 167 -1.00 -13.16 1.22
C LEU A 167 -0.49 -13.32 2.65
N PRO A 168 0.83 -13.40 2.93
CA PRO A 168 1.32 -13.50 4.32
C PRO A 168 0.88 -12.31 5.17
N ILE A 169 0.88 -11.10 4.59
CA ILE A 169 0.46 -9.88 5.27
C ILE A 169 -1.03 -9.92 5.60
N LEU A 170 -1.86 -10.40 4.66
CA LEU A 170 -3.30 -10.58 4.90
C LEU A 170 -3.58 -11.64 5.97
N ILE A 171 -2.92 -12.81 5.88
CA ILE A 171 -3.12 -13.93 6.81
C ILE A 171 -2.78 -13.51 8.24
N PHE A 172 -1.59 -12.96 8.45
CA PHE A 172 -1.16 -12.53 9.79
C PHE A 172 -1.88 -11.26 10.24
N GLY A 173 -2.25 -10.38 9.30
CA GLY A 173 -3.03 -9.18 9.55
C GLY A 173 -4.42 -9.46 10.09
N VAL A 174 -5.15 -10.39 9.47
CA VAL A 174 -6.45 -10.87 9.97
C VAL A 174 -6.29 -11.55 11.33
N GLY A 175 -5.17 -12.25 11.51
CA GLY A 175 -4.83 -12.97 12.73
C GLY A 175 -4.18 -12.14 13.84
N VAL A 176 -4.16 -10.79 13.79
CA VAL A 176 -3.45 -9.95 14.80
C VAL A 176 -3.89 -10.21 16.24
N GLY A 177 -5.16 -10.58 16.45
CA GLY A 177 -5.68 -10.93 17.79
C GLY A 177 -5.30 -12.34 18.27
N GLN A 178 -4.66 -13.15 17.43
CA GLN A 178 -4.24 -14.52 17.76
C GLN A 178 -2.79 -14.54 18.29
N PRO A 179 -2.42 -15.53 19.13
CA PRO A 179 -1.04 -15.69 19.59
C PRO A 179 -0.06 -15.78 18.41
N GLY A 180 0.97 -14.93 18.40
CA GLY A 180 1.98 -14.90 17.34
C GLY A 180 1.61 -14.08 16.10
N GLY A 181 0.33 -13.72 15.90
CA GLY A 181 -0.13 -13.05 14.68
C GLY A 181 0.53 -11.69 14.45
N LEU A 182 0.61 -10.88 15.50
CA LEU A 182 1.27 -9.57 15.46
C LEU A 182 2.78 -9.70 15.17
N GLN A 183 3.46 -10.67 15.79
CA GLN A 183 4.90 -10.90 15.58
C GLN A 183 5.20 -11.34 14.15
N LEU A 184 4.39 -12.26 13.61
CA LEU A 184 4.52 -12.75 12.24
C LEU A 184 4.21 -11.65 11.21
N LEU A 185 3.17 -10.84 11.47
CA LEU A 185 2.88 -9.66 10.66
C LEU A 185 4.05 -8.69 10.65
N GLY A 186 4.58 -8.34 11.82
CA GLY A 186 5.73 -7.45 11.96
C GLY A 186 6.98 -7.99 11.25
N ALA A 187 7.28 -9.28 11.43
CA ALA A 187 8.41 -9.93 10.75
C ALA A 187 8.27 -9.88 9.22
N ALA A 188 7.09 -10.24 8.70
CA ALA A 188 6.81 -10.19 7.27
C ALA A 188 6.91 -8.77 6.72
N THR A 189 6.34 -7.78 7.41
CA THR A 189 6.47 -6.36 7.05
C THR A 189 7.94 -5.94 6.99
N LEU A 190 8.72 -6.22 8.03
CA LEU A 190 10.11 -5.80 8.12
C LEU A 190 10.94 -6.37 6.96
N VAL A 191 10.76 -7.65 6.63
CA VAL A 191 11.44 -8.29 5.50
C VAL A 191 11.07 -7.61 4.18
N ILE A 192 9.77 -7.42 3.91
CA ILE A 192 9.31 -6.79 2.66
C ILE A 192 9.84 -5.35 2.56
N VAL A 193 9.71 -4.56 3.62
CA VAL A 193 10.16 -3.16 3.65
C VAL A 193 11.67 -3.05 3.51
N ALA A 194 12.45 -3.96 4.12
CA ALA A 194 13.91 -3.96 4.02
C ALA A 194 14.41 -4.33 2.61
N VAL A 195 13.76 -5.29 1.94
CA VAL A 195 14.16 -5.76 0.60
C VAL A 195 13.72 -4.79 -0.50
N THR A 196 12.58 -4.14 -0.33
CA THR A 196 11.95 -3.33 -1.39
C THR A 196 12.83 -2.24 -1.98
N PRO A 197 13.58 -1.41 -1.22
CA PRO A 197 14.42 -0.38 -1.82
C PRO A 197 15.46 -0.93 -2.81
N PHE A 198 16.03 -2.10 -2.51
CA PHE A 198 17.02 -2.75 -3.38
C PHE A 198 16.36 -3.40 -4.60
N ALA A 199 15.25 -4.11 -4.40
CA ALA A 199 14.52 -4.76 -5.49
C ALA A 199 13.91 -3.73 -6.46
N ALA A 200 13.33 -2.65 -5.93
CA ALA A 200 12.80 -1.55 -6.72
C ALA A 200 13.89 -0.80 -7.50
N ALA A 201 15.06 -0.59 -6.90
CA ALA A 201 16.21 0.00 -7.58
C ALA A 201 16.75 -0.89 -8.71
N ALA A 202 16.83 -2.21 -8.47
CA ALA A 202 17.22 -3.17 -9.50
C ALA A 202 16.23 -3.20 -10.68
N ALA A 203 14.92 -3.19 -10.39
CA ALA A 203 13.87 -3.10 -11.40
C ALA A 203 14.01 -1.82 -12.26
N LEU A 204 14.23 -0.67 -11.61
CA LEU A 204 14.43 0.60 -12.32
C LEU A 204 15.67 0.56 -13.21
N ARG A 205 16.81 0.06 -12.72
CA ARG A 205 18.02 -0.07 -13.54
C ARG A 205 17.78 -0.92 -14.79
N SER A 206 17.10 -2.06 -14.65
CA SER A 206 16.81 -2.93 -15.79
C SER A 206 15.89 -2.31 -16.85
N GLY A 207 15.09 -1.30 -16.48
CA GLY A 207 14.26 -0.56 -17.43
C GLY A 207 14.97 0.65 -18.07
N MET A 208 16.14 1.03 -17.57
CA MET A 208 16.98 2.11 -18.11
C MET A 208 18.02 1.59 -19.13
N GLU A 209 18.29 0.29 -19.12
CA GLU A 209 19.13 -0.42 -20.09
C GLU A 209 18.35 -0.73 -21.39
#